data_AF-A0A1C6RIS4-F1
#
_entry.id   AF-A0A1C6RIS4-F1
#
_cell.length_a   1.000
_cell.length_b   1.000
_cell.length_c   1.000
_cell.angle_alpha   90.00
_cell.angle_beta   90.00
_cell.angle_gamma   90.00
#
_symmetry.space_group_name_H-M   'P 1'
#
loop_
_entity.id
_entity.type
_entity.pdbx_description
1 polymer ?
#
loop_
_entity_poly.entity_id
_entity_poly.type
_entity_poly.pdbx_seq_one_letter_code
_entity_poly.pdbx_strand_id
1 'polypeptide(L)' 'MKTSVTIGQIPTSWDIEKNLAMIDQVLTESGPDDVVLAPEGALSGYDPDLSPLRNLYHPRC' A
#
# COMPACT_ATOMS: atom_id res chain seq x y z
N MET A 1 -20.64 18.01 3.17
CA MET A 1 -19.67 17.73 2.10
C MET A 1 -19.47 16.22 2.03
N LYS A 2 -19.54 15.60 0.85
CA LYS A 2 -19.37 14.16 0.66
C LYS A 2 -18.05 13.95 -0.09
N THR A 3 -17.15 13.16 0.46
CA THR A 3 -15.89 12.78 -0.18
C THR A 3 -15.99 11.33 -0.62
N SER A 4 -15.67 11.07 -1.87
CA SER A 4 -15.52 9.71 -2.39
C SER A 4 -14.08 9.25 -2.16
N VAL A 5 -13.91 8.01 -1.73
CA VAL A 5 -12.60 7.47 -1.35
C VAL A 5 -12.44 6.10 -1.99
N THR A 6 -11.33 5.92 -2.70
CA THR A 6 -10.95 4.65 -3.30
C THR A 6 -9.76 4.07 -2.53
N ILE A 7 -9.89 2.80 -2.11
CA ILE A 7 -8.82 2.08 -1.41
C ILE A 7 -8.02 1.28 -2.44
N GLY A 8 -6.82 1.78 -2.77
CA GLY A 8 -5.95 1.25 -3.82
C GLY A 8 -5.14 0.04 -3.38
N GLN A 9 -5.80 -1.04 -2.98
CA GLN A 9 -5.09 -2.23 -2.50
C GLN A 9 -4.36 -2.93 -3.66
N ILE A 10 -3.03 -2.92 -3.59
CA ILE A 10 -2.15 -3.52 -4.60
C ILE A 10 -1.15 -4.47 -3.92
N PRO A 11 -0.70 -5.55 -4.60
CA PRO A 11 0.46 -6.30 -4.16
C PRO A 11 1.71 -5.42 -4.31
N THR A 12 2.50 -5.28 -3.25
CA THR A 12 3.76 -4.52 -3.29
C THR A 12 4.96 -5.46 -3.37
N SER A 13 6.02 -4.99 -4.01
CA SER A 13 7.30 -5.70 -4.11
C SER A 13 8.47 -4.73 -4.00
N TRP A 14 9.70 -5.21 -4.13
CA TRP A 14 10.89 -4.36 -4.19
C TRP A 14 11.14 -3.74 -5.58
N ASP A 15 10.32 -4.12 -6.57
CA ASP A 15 10.36 -3.55 -7.91
C ASP A 15 9.50 -2.28 -7.95
N ILE A 16 10.17 -1.12 -7.92
CA ILE A 16 9.53 0.20 -7.91
C ILE A 16 8.70 0.43 -9.18
N GLU A 17 9.20 0.01 -10.35
CA GLU A 17 8.51 0.22 -11.63
C GLU A 17 7.22 -0.60 -11.67
N LYS A 18 7.28 -1.85 -11.21
CA LYS A 18 6.09 -2.69 -11.08
C LYS A 18 5.07 -2.09 -10.12
N ASN A 19 5.53 -1.55 -8.99
CA ASN A 19 4.66 -0.92 -8.02
C ASN A 19 4.00 0.37 -8.57
N LEU A 20 4.76 1.20 -9.27
CA LEU A 20 4.25 2.42 -9.93
C LEU A 20 3.19 2.10 -10.98
N ALA A 21 3.40 1.06 -11.79
CA ALA A 21 2.41 0.60 -12.76
C ALA A 21 1.08 0.18 -12.10
N MET A 22 1.15 -0.46 -10.93
CA MET A 22 -0.05 -0.84 -10.17
C MET A 22 -0.75 0.38 -9.56
N ILE A 23 0.00 1.38 -9.07
CA ILE A 23 -0.57 2.65 -8.60
C ILE A 23 -1.27 3.37 -9.75
N ASP A 24 -0.64 3.45 -10.92
CA ASP A 24 -1.22 4.08 -12.12
C ASP A 24 -2.52 3.40 -12.55
N GLN A 25 -2.57 2.07 -12.48
CA GLN A 25 -3.80 1.31 -12.73
C GLN A 25 -4.92 1.69 -11.74
N VAL A 26 -4.64 1.76 -10.44
CA VAL A 26 -5.64 2.20 -9.44
C VAL A 26 -6.13 3.61 -9.74
N LEU A 27 -5.23 4.54 -10.08
CA LEU A 27 -5.60 5.92 -10.40
C LEU A 27 -6.49 5.98 -11.65
N THR A 28 -6.19 5.16 -12.65
CA THR A 28 -6.97 5.06 -13.89
C THR A 28 -8.38 4.50 -13.66
N GLU A 29 -8.53 3.57 -12.71
CA GLU A 29 -9.80 2.96 -12.35
C GLU A 29 -10.62 3.81 -11.35
N SER A 30 -9.99 4.81 -10.72
CA SER A 30 -10.63 5.69 -9.73
C SER A 30 -11.47 6.79 -10.37
N GLY A 31 -12.46 7.30 -9.63
CA GLY A 31 -13.25 8.45 -10.07
C GLY A 31 -12.43 9.75 -10.09
N PRO A 32 -12.77 10.72 -10.96
CA PRO A 32 -12.01 11.97 -11.14
C PRO A 32 -11.93 12.87 -9.89
N ASP A 33 -12.77 12.65 -8.89
CA ASP A 33 -12.80 13.40 -7.61
C ASP A 33 -12.55 12.49 -6.39
N ASP A 34 -12.10 11.26 -6.61
CA ASP A 34 -11.82 10.32 -5.52
C ASP A 34 -10.52 10.69 -4.81
N VAL A 35 -10.53 10.61 -3.49
CA VAL A 35 -9.29 10.51 -2.71
C VAL A 35 -8.84 9.06 -2.76
N VAL A 36 -7.68 8.82 -3.38
CA VAL A 36 -7.09 7.48 -3.43
C VAL A 36 -6.16 7.27 -2.25
N LEU A 37 -6.42 6.22 -1.47
CA LEU A 37 -5.57 5.80 -0.35
C LEU A 37 -4.75 4.59 -0.78
N ALA A 38 -3.43 4.76 -0.85
CA ALA A 38 -2.48 3.69 -1.15
C ALA A 38 -1.97 3.01 0.15
N PRO A 39 -1.56 1.74 0.09
CA PRO A 39 -0.92 1.07 1.21
C PRO A 39 0.38 1.77 1.65
N GLU A 40 0.72 1.64 2.93
CA GLU A 40 2.08 1.93 3.37
C GLU A 40 3.08 1.01 2.64
N GLY A 41 4.21 1.57 2.21
CA GLY A 41 5.18 0.86 1.37
C GLY A 41 4.71 0.64 -0.07
N ALA A 42 3.66 1.31 -0.55
CA ALA A 42 3.17 1.15 -1.93
C ALA A 42 4.25 1.31 -3.00
N LEU A 43 5.24 2.19 -2.79
CA LEU A 43 6.34 2.42 -3.73
C LEU A 43 7.51 1.44 -3.55
N SER A 44 7.88 1.13 -2.31
CA SER A 44 9.11 0.42 -1.96
C SER A 44 8.93 -1.05 -1.59
N GLY A 45 7.68 -1.47 -1.35
CA GLY A 45 7.39 -2.71 -0.65
C GLY A 45 7.80 -2.66 0.83
N TYR A 46 7.72 -3.83 1.47
CA TYR A 46 8.27 -4.09 2.79
C TYR A 46 9.47 -5.01 2.69
N ASP A 47 10.36 -4.91 3.67
CA ASP A 47 11.45 -5.86 3.80
C ASP A 47 10.92 -7.26 4.12
N PRO A 48 11.24 -8.31 3.33
CA PRO A 48 10.90 -9.68 3.70
C PRO A 48 11.61 -10.10 4.98
N ASP A 49 12.73 -9.46 5.34
CA ASP A 49 13.36 -9.67 6.62
C ASP A 49 12.61 -8.95 7.75
N LEU A 50 11.64 -9.66 8.31
CA LEU A 50 10.92 -9.24 9.51
C LEU A 50 11.71 -9.54 10.79
N SER A 51 12.99 -9.93 10.73
CA SER A 51 13.82 -10.20 11.90
C SER A 51 13.87 -9.05 12.91
N PRO A 52 13.83 -7.75 12.54
CA PRO A 52 13.75 -6.67 13.51
C PRO A 52 12.44 -6.69 14.33
N LEU A 53 11.37 -7.27 13.77
CA LEU A 53 10.07 -7.40 14.44
C LEU A 53 9.96 -8.66 15.30
N ARG A 54 10.97 -9.54 15.29
CA ARG A 54 10.96 -10.81 16.01
C ARG A 54 10.74 -10.68 17.52
N ASN A 55 11.13 -9.55 18.11
CA ASN A 55 10.99 -9.29 19.55
C ASN A 55 9.77 -8.40 19.91
N LEU A 56 8.95 -8.02 18.93
CA LEU A 56 7.71 -7.25 19.17
C LEU A 56 6.57 -8.10 19.74
N TYR A 57 6.68 -9.44 19.67
CA TYR A 57 5.78 -10.35 20.38
C TYR A 57 6.09 -10.31 21.89
N HIS A 58 5.48 -9.36 22.60
CA HIS A 58 5.23 -9.52 24.03
C HIS A 58 3.86 -10.19 24.16
N PRO A 59 3.78 -11.50 24.48
CA PRO A 59 2.50 -12.09 24.83
C PRO A 59 1.99 -11.33 26.06
N ARG A 60 0.92 -10.56 25.89
CA ARG A 60 0.12 -10.05 27.00
C ARG A 60 -1.09 -10.96 27.13
N CYS A 61 -0.84 -12.16 27.64
CA CYS A 61 -1.82 -13.07 28.23
C CYS A 61 -1.13 -13.80 29.37
#